data_AF-A0A327RKQ0-F1
#
_entry.id   AF-A0A327RKQ0-F1
#
_cell.length_a   1.000
_cell.length_b   1.000
_cell.length_c   1.000
_cell.angle_alpha   90.00
_cell.angle_beta   90.00
_cell.angle_gamma   90.00
#
_symmetry.space_group_name_H-M   'P 1'
#
loop_
_entity.id
_entity.type
_entity.pdbx_description
1 polymer ?
#
loop_
_entity_poly.entity_id
_entity_poly.type
_entity_poly.pdbx_seq_one_letter_code
_entity_poly.pdbx_strand_id
1 'polypeptide(L)'
;MKSKIHEYQNKYLPMSKAQVNEIKEGLQHFRGTEMFYSIPLIKTRFTDGLKYLANVADCFWLITDTSVIAKSLMNRSEFISIEFKRLSKEKQEVTGYEAEIIYTDGNDTVLEKQGYRATDFPLDELRLFFVNDTLMLPGEY
;
A
#
# COMPACT_ATOMS: atom_id res chain seq x y z
N MET A 1 -10.49 1.25 -34.47
CA MET A 1 -10.30 2.36 -33.50
C MET A 1 -11.11 2.02 -32.25
N LYS A 2 -10.46 1.55 -31.16
CA LYS A 2 -11.17 1.44 -29.88
C LYS A 2 -11.41 2.89 -29.40
N SER A 3 -12.68 3.25 -29.19
CA SER A 3 -13.06 4.61 -28.79
C SER A 3 -12.48 4.90 -27.41
N LYS A 4 -12.07 6.15 -27.15
CA LYS A 4 -11.60 6.59 -25.82
C LYS A 4 -12.57 6.17 -24.71
N ILE A 5 -13.88 6.12 -24.98
CA ILE A 5 -14.92 5.71 -24.02
C ILE A 5 -14.74 4.23 -23.60
N HIS A 6 -14.32 3.35 -24.51
CA HIS A 6 -14.00 1.95 -24.17
C HIS A 6 -12.73 1.83 -23.32
N GLU A 7 -11.77 2.72 -23.50
CA GLU A 7 -10.55 2.77 -22.68
C GLU A 7 -10.85 3.22 -21.25
N TYR A 8 -11.72 4.24 -21.09
CA TYR A 8 -12.19 4.69 -19.77
C TYR A 8 -13.02 3.63 -19.03
N GLN A 9 -13.93 2.93 -19.72
CA GLN A 9 -14.78 1.90 -19.10
C GLN A 9 -13.96 0.71 -18.59
N ASN A 10 -12.84 0.38 -19.25
CA ASN A 10 -11.98 -0.74 -18.86
C ASN A 10 -10.99 -0.38 -17.72
N LYS A 11 -10.70 0.92 -17.51
CA LYS A 11 -9.77 1.40 -16.48
C LYS A 11 -10.30 1.26 -15.06
N TYR A 12 -11.62 1.30 -14.87
CA TYR A 12 -12.27 1.23 -13.55
C TYR A 12 -12.96 -0.11 -13.27
N LEU A 13 -12.73 -1.12 -14.12
CA LEU A 13 -13.14 -2.47 -13.78
C LEU A 13 -12.22 -3.02 -12.68
N PRO A 14 -12.77 -3.72 -11.67
CA PRO A 14 -11.96 -4.40 -10.68
C PRO A 14 -11.01 -5.37 -11.39
N MET A 15 -9.74 -5.38 -10.97
CA MET A 15 -8.76 -6.28 -11.56
C MET A 15 -9.20 -7.74 -11.43
N SER A 16 -8.93 -8.51 -12.49
CA SER A 16 -9.21 -9.94 -12.50
C SER A 16 -8.33 -10.67 -11.49
N LYS A 17 -8.78 -11.86 -11.05
CA LYS A 17 -7.97 -12.74 -10.18
C LYS A 17 -6.59 -13.07 -10.77
N ALA A 18 -6.49 -13.20 -12.09
CA ALA A 18 -5.22 -13.46 -12.77
C ALA A 18 -4.25 -12.29 -12.57
N GLN A 19 -4.69 -11.06 -12.83
CA GLN A 19 -3.87 -9.85 -12.63
C GLN A 19 -3.46 -9.67 -11.16
N VAL A 20 -4.38 -9.94 -10.22
CA VAL A 20 -4.07 -9.88 -8.78
C VAL A 20 -2.99 -10.90 -8.41
N ASN A 21 -3.04 -12.11 -8.95
CA ASN A 21 -2.01 -13.12 -8.72
C ASN A 21 -0.67 -12.73 -9.34
N GLU A 22 -0.67 -12.19 -10.56
CA GLU A 22 0.55 -11.67 -11.22
C GLU A 22 1.23 -10.60 -10.38
N ILE A 23 0.46 -9.69 -9.76
CA ILE A 23 1.01 -8.68 -8.84
C ILE A 23 1.64 -9.37 -7.62
N LYS A 24 0.94 -10.31 -6.98
CA LYS A 24 1.46 -11.01 -5.79
C LYS A 24 2.74 -11.78 -6.09
N GLU A 25 2.81 -12.45 -7.24
CA GLU A 25 4.00 -13.15 -7.71
C GLU A 25 5.12 -12.16 -8.03
N GLY A 26 4.82 -11.08 -8.76
CA GLY A 26 5.75 -9.99 -9.06
C GLY A 26 6.41 -9.41 -7.81
N LEU A 27 5.63 -9.18 -6.75
CA LEU A 27 6.13 -8.64 -5.49
C LEU A 27 7.14 -9.56 -4.78
N GLN A 28 7.08 -10.88 -4.98
CA GLN A 28 8.02 -11.83 -4.35
C GLN A 28 9.43 -11.77 -4.94
N HIS A 29 9.59 -11.17 -6.12
CA HIS A 29 10.88 -11.05 -6.79
C HIS A 29 11.71 -9.87 -6.29
N PHE A 30 11.12 -8.93 -5.57
CA PHE A 30 11.85 -7.80 -4.99
C PHE A 30 12.56 -8.22 -3.71
N ARG A 31 13.90 -8.30 -3.79
CA ARG A 31 14.80 -8.69 -2.70
C ARG A 31 15.93 -7.67 -2.61
N GLY A 32 15.82 -6.74 -1.67
CA GLY A 32 16.59 -5.49 -1.71
C GLY A 32 16.14 -4.57 -2.85
N THR A 33 16.63 -3.34 -2.82
CA THR A 33 16.30 -2.29 -3.81
C THR A 33 17.59 -1.76 -4.43
N GLU A 34 17.56 -1.49 -5.73
CA GLU A 34 18.67 -0.86 -6.43
C GLU A 34 18.46 0.65 -6.55
N MET A 35 17.20 1.08 -6.61
CA MET A 35 16.81 2.47 -6.80
C MET A 35 15.80 2.94 -5.74
N PHE A 36 16.07 4.13 -5.21
CA PHE A 36 15.12 4.84 -4.35
C PHE A 36 14.43 5.94 -5.14
N TYR A 37 13.11 5.96 -5.05
CA TYR A 37 12.28 7.06 -5.53
C TYR A 37 11.94 7.96 -4.35
N SER A 38 11.64 9.24 -4.60
CA SER A 38 11.36 10.18 -3.51
C SER A 38 10.05 10.92 -3.71
N ILE A 39 9.42 11.28 -2.58
CA ILE A 39 8.35 12.26 -2.48
C ILE A 39 8.96 13.49 -1.78
N PRO A 40 9.49 14.46 -2.54
CA PRO A 40 10.30 15.55 -1.98
C PRO A 40 9.58 16.36 -0.89
N LEU A 41 8.27 16.57 -1.05
CA LEU A 41 7.47 17.39 -0.14
C LEU A 41 7.49 16.86 1.31
N ILE A 42 7.45 15.54 1.48
CA ILE A 42 7.47 14.88 2.79
C ILE A 42 8.81 14.22 3.09
N LYS A 43 9.81 14.37 2.19
CA LYS A 43 11.15 13.75 2.31
C LYS A 43 11.09 12.24 2.56
N THR A 44 10.12 11.55 1.95
CA THR A 44 10.03 10.09 2.02
C THR A 44 10.69 9.50 0.78
N ARG A 45 11.45 8.42 0.97
CA ARG A 45 11.94 7.54 -0.09
C ARG A 45 11.09 6.27 -0.15
N PHE A 46 11.05 5.62 -1.30
CA PHE A 46 10.44 4.30 -1.45
C PHE A 46 11.16 3.46 -2.50
N THR A 47 10.99 2.15 -2.38
CA THR A 47 11.76 1.13 -3.11
C THR A 47 11.17 0.77 -4.48
N ASP A 48 11.93 0.01 -5.26
CA ASP A 48 11.54 -0.49 -6.58
C ASP A 48 10.26 -1.33 -6.55
N GLY A 49 10.11 -2.21 -5.56
CA GLY A 49 8.92 -3.04 -5.41
C GLY A 49 7.66 -2.22 -5.19
N LEU A 50 7.76 -1.13 -4.43
CA LEU A 50 6.66 -0.19 -4.24
C LEU A 50 6.37 0.64 -5.49
N LYS A 51 7.40 1.07 -6.23
CA LYS A 51 7.23 1.76 -7.50
C LYS A 51 6.52 0.86 -8.51
N TYR A 52 6.92 -0.40 -8.59
CA TYR A 52 6.26 -1.42 -9.40
C TYR A 52 4.80 -1.57 -8.99
N LEU A 53 4.52 -1.81 -7.70
CA LEU A 53 3.15 -1.97 -7.18
C LEU A 53 2.26 -0.78 -7.54
N ALA A 54 2.73 0.44 -7.29
CA ALA A 54 1.96 1.64 -7.57
C ALA A 54 1.69 1.85 -9.06
N ASN A 55 2.58 1.42 -9.95
CA ASN A 55 2.37 1.49 -11.40
C ASN A 55 1.36 0.43 -11.87
N VAL A 56 1.45 -0.82 -11.40
CA VAL A 56 0.59 -1.92 -11.89
C VAL A 56 -0.81 -1.89 -11.30
N ALA A 57 -0.95 -1.37 -10.07
CA ALA A 57 -2.21 -1.28 -9.34
C ALA A 57 -2.80 0.14 -9.31
N ASP A 58 -2.18 1.11 -10.01
CA ASP A 58 -2.56 2.53 -10.00
C ASP A 58 -2.72 3.14 -8.57
N CYS A 59 -2.00 2.61 -7.58
CA CYS A 59 -2.21 2.90 -6.15
C CYS A 59 -1.16 3.85 -5.53
N PHE A 60 -0.72 4.89 -6.25
CA PHE A 60 0.21 5.89 -5.71
C PHE A 60 -0.29 6.56 -4.41
N TRP A 61 -1.61 6.63 -4.23
CA TRP A 61 -2.21 7.14 -3.00
C TRP A 61 -1.73 6.36 -1.77
N LEU A 62 -1.52 5.05 -1.88
CA LEU A 62 -1.10 4.21 -0.77
C LEU A 62 0.29 4.59 -0.29
N ILE A 63 1.21 4.86 -1.23
CA ILE A 63 2.56 5.36 -0.90
C ILE A 63 2.45 6.70 -0.18
N THR A 64 1.70 7.66 -0.72
CA THR A 64 1.60 8.99 -0.10
C THR A 64 0.95 8.96 1.28
N ASP A 65 -0.15 8.23 1.42
CA ASP A 65 -0.94 8.20 2.65
C ASP A 65 -0.18 7.49 3.77
N THR A 66 0.35 6.29 3.50
CA THR A 66 1.17 5.56 4.48
C THR A 66 2.44 6.32 4.86
N SER A 67 3.06 7.05 3.92
CA SER A 67 4.23 7.88 4.21
C SER A 67 3.91 9.04 5.16
N VAL A 68 2.78 9.73 4.97
CA VAL A 68 2.39 10.86 5.83
C VAL A 68 2.13 10.37 7.25
N ILE A 69 1.37 9.29 7.41
CA ILE A 69 1.05 8.74 8.73
C ILE A 69 2.31 8.18 9.39
N ALA A 70 3.10 7.36 8.69
CA ALA A 70 4.32 6.80 9.26
C ALA A 70 5.32 7.88 9.72
N LYS A 71 5.50 8.96 8.95
CA LYS A 71 6.34 10.09 9.37
C LYS A 71 5.84 10.77 10.65
N SER A 72 4.53 10.89 10.81
CA SER A 72 3.95 11.45 12.04
C SER A 72 4.18 10.57 13.28
N LEU A 73 4.47 9.28 13.08
CA LEU A 73 4.69 8.30 14.14
C LEU A 73 6.18 8.07 14.48
N MET A 74 7.11 8.67 13.73
CA MET A 74 8.56 8.48 13.93
C MET A 74 9.07 8.96 15.30
N ASN A 75 8.34 9.85 15.98
CA ASN A 75 8.65 10.27 17.35
C ASN A 75 8.25 9.22 18.41
N ARG A 76 7.47 8.21 18.02
CA ARG A 76 6.99 7.13 18.89
C ARG A 76 7.73 5.81 18.63
N SER A 77 8.17 5.58 17.40
CA SER A 77 8.99 4.41 17.04
C SER A 77 9.87 4.72 15.82
N GLU A 78 11.11 4.23 15.84
CA GLU A 78 12.05 4.35 14.71
C GLU A 78 11.70 3.40 13.56
N PHE A 79 10.93 2.36 13.85
CA PHE A 79 10.44 1.37 12.90
C PHE A 79 8.91 1.31 12.97
N ILE A 80 8.26 1.48 11.81
CA ILE A 80 6.81 1.34 11.69
C ILE A 80 6.50 0.16 10.76
N SER A 81 5.76 -0.83 11.25
CA SER A 81 5.11 -1.83 10.40
C SER A 81 3.72 -1.35 10.01
N ILE A 82 3.40 -1.46 8.73
CA ILE A 82 2.17 -0.94 8.14
C ILE A 82 1.46 -2.12 7.49
N GLU A 83 0.26 -2.42 7.97
CA GLU A 83 -0.54 -3.55 7.48
C GLU A 83 -1.87 -3.04 6.90
N PHE A 84 -1.99 -3.07 5.58
CA PHE A 84 -3.26 -2.92 4.88
C PHE A 84 -4.03 -4.24 4.95
N LYS A 85 -5.32 -4.18 5.29
CA LYS A 85 -6.24 -5.31 5.31
C LYS A 85 -7.62 -4.91 4.77
N ARG A 86 -8.09 -5.62 3.75
CA ARG A 86 -9.48 -5.57 3.30
C ARG A 86 -10.35 -6.35 4.29
N LEU A 87 -11.40 -5.71 4.79
CA LEU A 87 -12.25 -6.27 5.83
C LEU A 87 -13.22 -7.31 5.26
N SER A 88 -13.58 -8.30 6.06
CA SER A 88 -14.64 -9.26 5.73
C SER A 88 -16.00 -8.56 5.64
N LYS A 89 -16.95 -9.11 4.88
CA LYS A 89 -18.28 -8.49 4.67
C LYS A 89 -19.01 -8.19 5.99
N GLU A 90 -18.95 -9.09 6.96
CA GLU A 90 -19.49 -8.87 8.30
C GLU A 90 -18.88 -7.64 8.98
N LYS A 91 -17.55 -7.47 8.93
CA LYS A 91 -16.89 -6.28 9.48
C LYS A 91 -17.23 -5.01 8.70
N GLN A 92 -17.41 -5.10 7.38
CA GLN A 92 -17.83 -3.97 6.56
C GLN A 92 -19.23 -3.49 6.97
N GLU A 93 -20.16 -4.41 7.23
CA GLU A 93 -21.53 -4.08 7.67
C GLU A 93 -21.54 -3.42 9.05
N VAL A 94 -20.70 -3.88 9.98
CA VAL A 94 -20.63 -3.34 11.34
C VAL A 94 -19.92 -1.98 11.39
N THR A 95 -18.80 -1.83 10.67
CA THR A 95 -17.93 -0.66 10.80
C THR A 95 -18.17 0.41 9.73
N GLY A 96 -18.76 0.04 8.60
CA GLY A 96 -18.87 0.89 7.42
C GLY A 96 -17.55 1.10 6.67
N TYR A 97 -16.49 0.39 7.02
CA TYR A 97 -15.19 0.44 6.35
C TYR A 97 -14.98 -0.79 5.47
N GLU A 98 -14.49 -0.58 4.25
CA GLU A 98 -14.10 -1.63 3.32
C GLU A 98 -12.71 -2.22 3.66
N ALA A 99 -11.80 -1.38 4.14
CA ALA A 99 -10.43 -1.74 4.48
C ALA A 99 -9.90 -0.92 5.66
N GLU A 100 -8.83 -1.38 6.26
CA GLU A 100 -8.08 -0.65 7.29
C GLU A 100 -6.58 -0.74 7.04
N ILE A 101 -5.85 0.27 7.49
CA ILE A 101 -4.39 0.21 7.66
C ILE A 101 -4.09 0.33 9.15
N ILE A 102 -3.27 -0.60 9.65
CA ILE A 102 -2.80 -0.63 11.02
C ILE A 102 -1.31 -0.31 11.02
N TYR A 103 -0.90 0.62 11.86
CA TYR A 103 0.50 1.01 12.06
C TYR A 103 0.96 0.49 13.41
N THR A 104 2.05 -0.29 13.46
CA THR A 104 2.63 -0.85 14.68
C THR A 104 4.12 -0.54 14.79
N ASP A 105 4.70 -0.74 15.97
CA ASP A 105 6.16 -0.65 16.19
C ASP A 105 6.94 -1.91 15.77
N GLY A 106 6.26 -2.90 15.15
CA GLY A 106 6.83 -4.21 14.83
C GLY A 106 6.79 -5.24 15.97
N ASN A 107 6.37 -4.84 17.18
CA ASN A 107 6.31 -5.69 18.38
C ASN A 107 4.90 -5.70 18.99
N ASP A 108 3.88 -5.82 18.15
CA ASP A 108 2.45 -5.86 18.52
C ASP A 108 1.88 -4.58 19.18
N THR A 109 2.68 -3.51 19.36
CA THR A 109 2.17 -2.23 19.85
C THR A 109 1.51 -1.47 18.70
N VAL A 110 0.19 -1.31 18.75
CA VAL A 110 -0.54 -0.47 17.79
C VAL A 110 -0.27 1.00 18.08
N LEU A 111 0.20 1.71 17.05
CA LEU A 111 0.48 3.13 17.09
C LEU A 111 -0.69 3.95 16.55
N GLU A 112 -1.31 3.51 15.44
CA GLU A 112 -2.41 4.19 14.75
C GLU A 112 -3.28 3.19 13.97
N LYS A 113 -4.55 3.52 13.73
CA LYS A 113 -5.47 2.76 12.87
C LYS A 113 -6.27 3.69 11.96
N GLN A 114 -6.28 3.40 10.68
CA GLN A 114 -6.96 4.21 9.67
C GLN A 114 -7.96 3.35 8.88
N GLY A 115 -9.24 3.70 8.92
CA GLY A 115 -10.30 3.02 8.17
C GLY A 115 -10.64 3.70 6.85
N TYR A 116 -10.86 2.92 5.79
CA TYR A 116 -11.25 3.38 4.46
C TYR A 116 -12.64 2.87 4.13
N ARG A 117 -13.57 3.77 3.84
CA ARG A 117 -14.94 3.40 3.45
C ARG A 117 -15.00 2.75 2.08
N ALA A 118 -14.07 3.13 1.21
CA ALA A 118 -13.88 2.54 -0.10
C ALA A 118 -12.39 2.55 -0.46
N THR A 119 -11.93 1.58 -1.24
CA THR A 119 -10.55 1.52 -1.76
C THR A 119 -10.48 0.79 -3.10
N ASP A 120 -9.71 1.36 -4.02
CA ASP A 120 -9.37 0.78 -5.31
C ASP A 120 -8.16 -0.16 -5.25
N PHE A 121 -7.52 -0.31 -4.09
CA PHE A 121 -6.34 -1.17 -3.95
C PHE A 121 -6.71 -2.65 -4.15
N PRO A 122 -6.07 -3.37 -5.08
CA PRO A 122 -6.56 -4.66 -5.55
C PRO A 122 -6.27 -5.85 -4.63
N LEU A 123 -5.30 -5.74 -3.72
CA LEU A 123 -4.93 -6.84 -2.85
C LEU A 123 -5.79 -6.81 -1.57
N ASP A 124 -6.06 -7.99 -1.03
CA ASP A 124 -6.75 -8.12 0.26
C ASP A 124 -5.83 -7.75 1.43
N GLU A 125 -4.53 -7.88 1.26
CA GLU A 125 -3.54 -7.58 2.28
C GLU A 125 -2.23 -7.09 1.65
N LEU A 126 -1.55 -6.19 2.35
CA LEU A 126 -0.19 -5.76 2.05
C LEU A 126 0.50 -5.38 3.35
N ARG A 127 1.74 -5.82 3.53
CA ARG A 127 2.61 -5.36 4.61
C ARG A 127 3.71 -4.51 4.03
N LEU A 128 3.99 -3.38 4.67
CA LEU A 128 5.10 -2.46 4.37
C LEU A 128 5.86 -2.16 5.65
N PHE A 129 7.10 -1.70 5.49
CA PHE A 129 7.91 -1.16 6.57
C PHE A 129 8.31 0.27 6.29
N PHE A 130 8.41 1.06 7.34
CA PHE A 130 8.91 2.43 7.28
C PHE A 130 10.01 2.62 8.31
N VAL A 131 11.22 2.93 7.83
CA VAL A 131 12.42 3.17 8.64
C VAL A 131 13.30 4.19 7.92
N ASN A 132 13.99 5.08 8.65
CA ASN A 132 14.95 6.03 8.07
C ASN A 132 14.39 6.79 6.84
N ASP A 133 13.19 7.35 7.01
CA ASP A 133 12.46 8.07 5.95
C ASP A 133 12.16 7.23 4.70
N THR A 134 12.17 5.90 4.80
CA THR A 134 12.08 5.00 3.65
C THR A 134 10.95 3.99 3.83
N LEU A 135 10.00 4.00 2.90
CA LEU A 135 8.91 3.04 2.80
C LEU A 135 9.34 1.88 1.90
N MET A 136 9.16 0.63 2.33
CA MET A 136 9.66 -0.55 1.60
C MET A 136 8.77 -1.78 1.77
N LEU A 137 8.88 -2.72 0.82
CA LEU A 137 8.33 -4.06 0.98
C LEU A 137 9.16 -4.84 2.02
N PRO A 138 8.59 -5.86 2.69
CA PRO A 138 9.33 -6.71 3.63
C PRO A 138 10.53 -7.43 3.02
N GLY A 139 10.49 -7.75 1.72
CA GLY A 139 11.63 -8.34 1.01
C GLY A 139 12.77 -7.35 0.71
N GLU A 140 12.52 -6.04 0.88
CA GLU A 140 13.46 -4.97 0.57
C GLU A 140 14.03 -4.28 1.83
N TYR A 141 13.64 -4.74 3.03
CA TYR A 141 14.18 -4.36 4.34
C TYR A 141 15.28 -5.31 4.78
#